data_AF-A0AB37GF26-F1
#
_entry.id   AF-A0AB37GF26-F1
#
_cell.length_a   1.000
_cell.length_b   1.000
_cell.length_c   1.000
_cell.angle_alpha   90.00
_cell.angle_beta   90.00
_cell.angle_gamma   90.00
#
_symmetry.space_group_name_H-M   'P 1'
#
loop_
_entity.id
_entity.type
_entity.pdbx_description
1 polymer ?
#
loop_
_entity_poly.entity_id
_entity_poly.type
_entity_poly.pdbx_seq_one_letter_code
_entity_poly.pdbx_strand_id
1 'polypeptide(L)'
;MSNMVEHMTKIFRTLINDSELNRLLYYKDTPLSPDLPDVQDLEGYEAETTVEEDGKVRIIPPIFKTIFKRAPKTDDITESPICRVCMYLGSGLSKPSNQSYLLMDQDLHIDVYTHIETYEENEFRSLKILDRLSELLFNKNIAGFGKALAPKRMLITNPPAGYLGYKMIFTFGAMK
;
A
#
# COMPACT_ATOMS: atom_id res chain seq x y z
N MET A 1 -20.52 13.11 0.44
CA MET A 1 -19.41 12.29 -0.12
C MET A 1 -19.93 10.86 -0.24
N SER A 2 -19.60 10.09 -1.29
CA SER A 2 -20.06 8.69 -1.37
C SER A 2 -19.49 7.87 -0.20
N ASN A 3 -20.31 7.01 0.42
CA ASN A 3 -19.88 6.13 1.52
C ASN A 3 -18.61 5.33 1.15
N MET A 4 -18.47 4.93 -0.11
CA MET A 4 -17.29 4.19 -0.59
C MET A 4 -16.01 5.04 -0.54
N VAL A 5 -16.09 6.31 -0.93
CA VAL A 5 -14.93 7.23 -0.90
C VAL A 5 -14.48 7.46 0.53
N GLU A 6 -15.43 7.64 1.46
CA GLU A 6 -15.12 7.79 2.87
C GLU A 6 -14.46 6.52 3.44
N HIS A 7 -14.99 5.34 3.11
CA HIS A 7 -14.44 4.09 3.60
C HIS A 7 -13.03 3.83 3.08
N MET A 8 -12.81 4.00 1.77
CA MET A 8 -11.49 3.87 1.16
C MET A 8 -10.51 4.88 1.73
N THR A 9 -10.96 6.10 2.04
CA THR A 9 -10.12 7.11 2.67
C THR A 9 -9.71 6.70 4.08
N LYS A 10 -10.62 6.11 4.87
CA LYS A 10 -10.31 5.59 6.22
C LYS A 10 -9.35 4.41 6.17
N ILE A 11 -9.53 3.47 5.24
CA ILE A 11 -8.58 2.36 5.04
C ILE A 11 -7.21 2.91 4.65
N PHE A 12 -7.14 3.82 3.66
CA PHE A 12 -5.89 4.44 3.24
C PHE A 12 -5.19 5.12 4.42
N ARG A 13 -5.93 5.91 5.20
CA ARG A 13 -5.42 6.57 6.42
C ARG A 13 -4.89 5.58 7.45
N THR A 14 -5.56 4.44 7.62
CA THR A 14 -5.09 3.38 8.52
C THR A 14 -3.73 2.85 8.10
N LEU A 15 -3.51 2.66 6.79
CA LEU A 15 -2.23 2.17 6.27
C LEU A 15 -1.13 3.23 6.37
N ILE A 16 -1.38 4.46 5.92
CA ILE A 16 -0.34 5.52 5.93
C ILE A 16 0.03 5.98 7.34
N ASN A 17 -0.82 5.77 8.34
CA ASN A 17 -0.53 6.15 9.72
C ASN A 17 0.16 5.04 10.52
N ASP A 18 0.33 3.84 9.95
CA ASP A 18 1.01 2.74 10.64
C ASP A 18 2.54 2.91 10.55
N SER A 19 3.19 3.17 11.69
CA SER A 19 4.65 3.42 11.73
C SER A 19 5.45 2.21 11.27
N GLU A 20 5.08 1.00 11.71
CA GLU A 20 5.77 -0.23 11.32
C GLU A 20 5.74 -0.45 9.80
N LEU A 21 4.57 -0.31 9.18
CA LEU A 21 4.42 -0.42 7.72
C LEU A 21 5.24 0.64 7.00
N ASN A 22 5.17 1.91 7.42
CA ASN A 22 5.95 2.97 6.77
C ASN A 22 7.45 2.69 6.84
N ARG A 23 7.93 2.23 8.00
CA ARG A 23 9.34 1.89 8.22
C ARG A 23 9.79 0.73 7.34
N LEU A 24 8.97 -0.31 7.21
CA LEU A 24 9.22 -1.42 6.27
C LEU A 24 9.25 -0.94 4.81
N LEU A 25 8.52 0.11 4.45
CA LEU A 25 8.50 0.62 3.08
C LEU A 25 9.66 1.56 2.76
N TYR A 26 10.18 2.27 3.77
CA TYR A 26 11.15 3.34 3.59
C TYR A 26 12.59 2.95 3.94
N TYR A 27 12.82 2.35 5.11
CA TYR A 27 14.17 2.07 5.58
C TYR A 27 14.75 0.83 4.93
N LYS A 28 15.98 0.95 4.44
CA LYS A 28 16.71 -0.17 3.85
C LYS A 28 17.13 -1.19 4.92
N ASP A 29 17.93 -0.74 5.88
CA ASP A 29 18.59 -1.63 6.84
C ASP A 29 17.87 -1.60 8.18
N THR A 30 17.58 -2.78 8.74
CA THR A 30 16.96 -2.93 10.08
C THR A 30 15.75 -2.01 10.30
N PRO A 31 14.72 -2.06 9.44
CA PRO A 31 13.62 -1.08 9.42
C PRO A 31 12.87 -0.98 10.75
N LEU A 32 12.87 -2.06 11.55
CA LEU A 32 12.18 -2.14 12.84
C LEU A 32 13.10 -1.83 14.05
N SER A 33 14.31 -1.33 13.82
CA SER A 33 15.24 -0.98 14.91
C SER A 33 14.71 0.19 15.75
N PRO A 34 14.65 0.11 17.09
CA PRO A 34 14.16 1.21 17.92
C PRO A 34 14.97 2.51 17.79
N ASP A 35 16.18 2.45 17.24
CA ASP A 35 17.06 3.61 17.05
C ASP A 35 16.65 4.49 15.85
N LEU A 36 15.83 3.96 14.94
CA LEU A 36 15.32 4.73 13.80
C LEU A 36 14.04 5.46 14.19
N PRO A 37 13.90 6.77 13.86
CA PRO A 37 12.65 7.49 14.08
C PRO A 37 11.54 6.90 13.20
N ASP A 38 10.29 7.23 13.53
CA ASP A 38 9.18 6.87 12.66
C ASP A 38 9.25 7.73 11.38
N VAL A 39 8.93 7.11 10.24
CA VAL A 39 9.05 7.77 8.92
C VAL A 39 8.13 8.98 8.82
N GLN A 40 7.01 8.95 9.54
CA GLN A 40 6.05 10.05 9.61
C GLN A 40 6.62 11.31 10.29
N ASP A 41 7.64 11.14 11.14
CA ASP A 41 8.30 12.26 11.83
C ASP A 41 9.46 12.84 11.01
N LEU A 42 9.81 12.24 9.87
CA LEU A 42 10.87 12.74 9.00
C LEU A 42 10.45 14.00 8.24
N GLU A 43 11.41 14.88 8.04
CA GLU A 43 11.24 16.02 7.13
C GLU A 43 10.93 15.53 5.71
N GLY A 44 9.94 16.16 5.07
CA GLY A 44 9.49 15.75 3.73
C GLY A 44 8.52 14.56 3.73
N TYR A 45 8.02 14.10 4.89
CA TYR A 45 7.00 13.06 4.91
C TYR A 45 5.74 13.48 4.15
N GLU A 46 5.11 14.60 4.54
CA GLU A 46 3.89 15.14 3.93
C GLU A 46 4.13 16.27 2.91
N ALA A 47 5.25 16.97 3.04
CA ALA A 47 5.58 18.15 2.25
C ALA A 47 6.59 17.84 1.14
N GLU A 48 6.46 18.54 0.02
CA GLU A 48 7.48 18.52 -1.03
C GLU A 48 8.73 19.23 -0.53
N THR A 49 9.89 18.66 -0.82
CA THR A 49 11.18 19.25 -0.44
C THR A 49 11.88 19.74 -1.70
N THR A 50 12.48 20.92 -1.65
CA THR A 50 13.22 21.48 -2.78
C THR A 50 14.70 21.40 -2.48
N VAL A 51 15.46 20.77 -3.37
CA VAL A 51 16.92 20.66 -3.25
C VAL A 51 17.55 21.35 -4.45
N GLU A 52 18.53 22.20 -4.19
CA GLU A 52 19.36 22.82 -5.21
C GLU A 52 20.68 22.05 -5.31
N GLU A 53 20.89 21.36 -6.44
CA GLU A 53 22.15 20.70 -6.79
C GLU A 53 22.62 21.23 -8.15
N ASP A 54 23.90 21.60 -8.25
CA ASP A 54 24.53 22.10 -9.47
C ASP A 54 23.76 23.25 -10.17
N GLY A 55 23.15 24.14 -9.38
CA GLY A 55 22.37 25.28 -9.89
C GLY A 55 21.03 24.91 -10.52
N LYS A 56 20.57 23.66 -10.35
CA LYS A 56 19.24 23.18 -10.76
C LYS A 56 18.38 22.90 -9.55
N VAL A 57 17.18 23.48 -9.55
CA VAL A 57 16.16 23.24 -8.53
C VAL A 57 15.47 21.91 -8.84
N ARG A 58 15.58 20.94 -7.94
CA ARG A 58 14.87 19.66 -8.02
C ARG A 58 13.79 19.59 -6.94
N ILE A 59 12.56 19.33 -7.35
CA ILE A 59 11.43 19.12 -6.43
C ILE A 59 11.34 17.63 -6.10
N ILE A 60 11.45 17.30 -4.82
CA ILE A 60 11.33 15.96 -4.28
C ILE A 60 9.89 15.79 -3.78
N PRO A 61 9.14 14.79 -4.28
CA PRO A 61 7.79 14.53 -3.80
C PRO A 61 7.79 14.06 -2.34
N PRO A 62 6.68 14.24 -1.60
CA PRO A 62 6.59 13.79 -0.22
C PRO A 62 6.78 12.27 -0.12
N ILE A 63 7.44 11.80 0.94
CA ILE A 63 7.76 10.38 1.16
C ILE A 63 6.48 9.53 1.08
N PHE A 64 5.37 9.93 1.72
CA PHE A 64 4.15 9.13 1.69
C PHE A 64 3.64 8.90 0.25
N LYS A 65 3.82 9.87 -0.67
CA LYS A 65 3.40 9.74 -2.07
C LYS A 65 4.34 8.85 -2.88
N THR A 66 5.56 8.58 -2.42
CA THR A 66 6.51 7.67 -3.09
C THR A 66 6.26 6.22 -2.69
N ILE A 67 6.00 5.97 -1.40
CA ILE A 67 5.76 4.63 -0.86
C ILE A 67 4.30 4.17 -0.93
N PHE A 68 3.32 5.09 -1.00
CA PHE A 68 1.91 4.75 -1.19
C PHE A 68 1.33 5.37 -2.48
N LYS A 69 0.57 4.56 -3.23
CA LYS A 69 -0.22 5.01 -4.38
C LYS A 69 -1.67 4.55 -4.27
N ARG A 70 -2.59 5.32 -4.84
CA ARG A 70 -4.03 4.99 -4.90
C ARG A 70 -4.45 4.30 -6.20
N ALA A 71 -3.46 3.87 -6.99
CA ALA A 71 -3.61 3.26 -8.30
C ALA A 71 -2.41 2.35 -8.56
N PRO A 72 -2.50 1.34 -9.46
CA PRO A 72 -1.38 0.47 -9.83
C PRO A 72 -0.35 1.24 -10.67
N LYS A 73 0.44 2.09 -10.01
CA LYS A 73 1.44 2.95 -10.63
C LYS A 73 2.83 2.36 -10.41
N THR A 74 3.51 2.04 -11.52
CA THR A 74 4.82 1.36 -11.53
C THR A 74 5.82 1.98 -12.51
N ASP A 75 5.39 2.92 -13.35
CA ASP A 75 6.22 3.62 -14.33
C ASP A 75 7.31 4.49 -13.69
N ASP A 76 7.11 4.95 -12.45
CA ASP A 76 8.03 5.82 -11.70
C ASP A 76 8.97 5.07 -10.74
N ILE A 77 8.98 3.73 -10.70
CA ILE A 77 9.81 2.97 -9.73
C ILE A 77 11.11 2.41 -10.30
N THR A 78 11.35 2.63 -11.60
CA THR A 78 12.48 2.02 -12.33
C THR A 78 13.84 2.57 -11.95
N GLU A 79 13.91 3.77 -11.38
CA GLU A 79 15.17 4.50 -11.16
C GLU A 79 15.63 4.55 -9.70
N SER A 80 14.85 4.05 -8.74
CA SER A 80 15.19 4.14 -7.32
C SER A 80 14.74 2.89 -6.58
N PRO A 81 15.61 2.25 -5.77
CA PRO A 81 15.25 1.05 -5.04
C PRO A 81 14.33 1.40 -3.87
N ILE A 82 13.02 1.19 -4.05
CA ILE A 82 12.01 1.47 -3.03
C ILE A 82 11.17 0.23 -2.74
N CYS A 83 10.41 0.27 -1.64
CA CYS A 83 9.24 -0.57 -1.48
C CYS A 83 7.98 0.29 -1.63
N ARG A 84 6.92 -0.27 -2.21
CA ARG A 84 5.69 0.49 -2.50
C ARG A 84 4.44 -0.34 -2.28
N VAL A 85 3.42 0.31 -1.73
CA VAL A 85 2.06 -0.19 -1.63
C VAL A 85 1.13 0.61 -2.55
N CYS A 86 0.45 -0.08 -3.45
CA CYS A 86 -0.59 0.49 -4.30
C CYS A 86 -1.95 -0.05 -3.86
N MET A 87 -2.87 0.83 -3.44
CA MET A 87 -4.20 0.47 -2.96
C MET A 87 -5.29 0.99 -3.90
N TYR A 88 -6.16 0.11 -4.39
CA TYR A 88 -7.25 0.47 -5.30
C TYR A 88 -8.38 -0.57 -5.24
N LEU A 89 -9.53 -0.23 -5.82
CA LEU A 89 -10.65 -1.18 -5.93
C LEU A 89 -10.43 -2.13 -7.11
N GLY A 90 -10.71 -3.40 -6.89
CA GLY A 90 -10.82 -4.41 -7.91
C GLY A 90 -12.06 -4.21 -8.79
N SER A 91 -12.21 -5.08 -9.78
CA SER A 91 -13.40 -5.07 -10.63
C SER A 91 -14.63 -5.45 -9.82
N GLY A 92 -15.65 -4.59 -9.83
CA GLY A 92 -16.96 -4.93 -9.29
C GLY A 92 -17.63 -5.97 -10.20
N LEU A 93 -17.51 -7.25 -9.85
CA LEU A 93 -18.20 -8.31 -10.58
C LEU A 93 -19.70 -8.21 -10.29
N SER A 94 -20.50 -8.08 -11.34
CA SER A 94 -21.96 -8.07 -11.19
C SER A 94 -22.42 -9.36 -10.54
N LYS A 95 -23.16 -9.24 -9.44
CA LYS A 95 -23.91 -10.37 -8.88
C LYS A 95 -24.98 -10.81 -9.90
N PRO A 96 -25.48 -12.06 -9.81
CA PRO A 96 -26.54 -12.54 -10.70
C PRO A 96 -27.72 -11.55 -10.73
N SER A 97 -28.45 -11.49 -11.85
CA SER A 97 -29.46 -10.46 -12.14
C SER A 97 -30.61 -10.34 -11.13
N ASN A 98 -30.72 -11.27 -10.18
CA ASN A 98 -31.69 -11.28 -9.10
C ASN A 98 -31.21 -10.58 -7.81
N GLN A 99 -30.00 -10.01 -7.78
CA GLN A 99 -29.45 -9.30 -6.61
C GLN A 99 -29.26 -7.82 -6.90
N SER A 100 -29.59 -6.98 -5.92
CA SER A 100 -29.39 -5.53 -6.01
C SER A 100 -27.90 -5.20 -6.15
N TYR A 101 -27.56 -4.20 -6.97
CA TYR A 101 -26.20 -3.66 -7.07
C TYR A 101 -25.69 -3.10 -5.72
N LEU A 102 -26.61 -2.74 -4.81
CA LEU A 102 -26.30 -2.31 -3.45
C LEU A 102 -25.74 -3.44 -2.59
N LEU A 103 -25.92 -4.70 -3.00
CA LEU A 103 -25.42 -5.88 -2.32
C LEU A 103 -24.10 -6.40 -2.92
N MET A 104 -23.45 -5.66 -3.83
CA MET A 104 -22.21 -6.09 -4.47
C MET A 104 -21.05 -6.15 -3.47
N ASP A 105 -20.33 -7.27 -3.49
CA ASP A 105 -19.09 -7.40 -2.73
C ASP A 105 -18.01 -6.54 -3.41
N GLN A 106 -17.11 -6.01 -2.61
CA GLN A 106 -16.07 -5.10 -3.07
C GLN A 106 -14.71 -5.71 -2.76
N ASP A 107 -13.90 -5.86 -3.79
CA ASP A 107 -12.52 -6.30 -3.65
C ASP A 107 -11.62 -5.08 -3.49
N LEU A 108 -10.91 -5.02 -2.37
CA LEU A 108 -9.78 -4.12 -2.17
C LEU A 108 -8.52 -4.83 -2.63
N HIS A 109 -7.87 -4.27 -3.65
CA HIS A 109 -6.58 -4.72 -4.12
C HIS A 109 -5.48 -3.89 -3.46
N ILE A 110 -4.48 -4.60 -2.95
CA ILE A 110 -3.25 -4.03 -2.44
C ILE A 110 -2.09 -4.71 -3.14
N ASP A 111 -1.45 -4.00 -4.06
CA ASP A 111 -0.22 -4.47 -4.70
C ASP A 111 0.97 -3.98 -3.88
N VAL A 112 1.90 -4.88 -3.58
CA VAL A 112 3.16 -4.62 -2.86
C VAL A 112 4.31 -4.90 -3.81
N TYR A 113 5.15 -3.90 -4.05
CA TYR A 113 6.37 -4.01 -4.84
C TYR A 113 7.57 -3.81 -3.92
N THR A 114 8.55 -4.71 -4.02
CA THR A 114 9.78 -4.69 -3.22
C THR A 114 10.98 -4.86 -4.14
N HIS A 115 11.94 -3.93 -4.07
CA HIS A 115 13.17 -4.06 -4.86
C HIS A 115 14.02 -5.24 -4.37
N ILE A 116 14.40 -6.12 -5.29
CA ILE A 116 14.97 -7.44 -4.98
C ILE A 116 16.35 -7.29 -4.33
N GLU A 117 17.30 -6.68 -5.03
CA GLU A 117 18.70 -6.60 -4.59
C GLU A 117 18.90 -5.74 -3.32
N THR A 118 18.02 -4.74 -3.12
CA THR A 118 18.19 -3.79 -2.01
C THR A 118 17.49 -4.23 -0.74
N TYR A 119 16.35 -4.91 -0.85
CA TYR A 119 15.54 -5.29 0.31
C TYR A 119 15.36 -6.80 0.41
N GLU A 120 14.87 -7.44 -0.65
CA GLU A 120 14.45 -8.85 -0.59
C GLU A 120 15.61 -9.84 -0.42
N GLU A 121 16.80 -9.54 -0.96
CA GLU A 121 18.00 -10.37 -0.77
C GLU A 121 18.57 -10.29 0.65
N ASN A 122 18.35 -9.17 1.34
CA ASN A 122 18.84 -8.96 2.72
C ASN A 122 17.86 -9.55 3.75
N GLU A 123 16.57 -9.55 3.45
CA GLU A 123 15.53 -10.17 4.27
C GLU A 123 14.25 -10.41 3.46
N PHE A 124 13.35 -11.27 3.94
CA PHE A 124 12.00 -11.46 3.34
C PHE A 124 11.08 -10.24 3.58
N ARG A 125 11.47 -9.09 3.03
CA ARG A 125 10.83 -7.79 3.25
C ARG A 125 9.39 -7.81 2.76
N SER A 126 9.16 -8.37 1.58
CA SER A 126 7.82 -8.51 1.01
C SER A 126 6.87 -9.24 1.97
N LEU A 127 7.31 -10.34 2.60
CA LEU A 127 6.50 -11.10 3.53
C LEU A 127 6.16 -10.30 4.80
N LYS A 128 7.14 -9.58 5.37
CA LYS A 128 6.89 -8.70 6.54
C LYS A 128 5.84 -7.63 6.24
N ILE A 129 5.92 -7.02 5.05
CA ILE A 129 4.93 -6.02 4.61
C ILE A 129 3.54 -6.66 4.50
N LEU A 130 3.45 -7.84 3.87
CA LEU A 130 2.17 -8.55 3.70
C LEU A 130 1.56 -9.00 5.03
N ASP A 131 2.39 -9.44 5.97
CA ASP A 131 1.96 -9.82 7.32
C ASP A 131 1.40 -8.59 8.05
N ARG A 132 2.11 -7.45 8.01
CA ARG A 132 1.62 -6.22 8.62
C ARG A 132 0.33 -5.71 7.99
N LEU A 133 0.21 -5.75 6.66
CA LEU A 133 -1.04 -5.42 5.96
C LEU A 133 -2.17 -6.36 6.37
N SER A 134 -1.89 -7.65 6.54
CA SER A 134 -2.86 -8.62 7.05
C SER A 134 -3.29 -8.28 8.47
N GLU A 135 -2.39 -7.98 9.39
CA GLU A 135 -2.71 -7.57 10.76
C GLU A 135 -3.55 -6.29 10.80
N LEU A 136 -3.26 -5.34 9.92
CA LEU A 136 -3.98 -4.08 9.85
C LEU A 136 -5.40 -4.24 9.31
N LEU A 137 -5.64 -5.19 8.39
CA LEU A 137 -6.88 -5.28 7.62
C LEU A 137 -7.74 -6.52 7.88
N PHE A 138 -7.14 -7.64 8.27
CA PHE A 138 -7.82 -8.93 8.39
C PHE A 138 -8.71 -9.00 9.64
N ASN A 139 -9.94 -9.49 9.47
CA ASN A 139 -10.93 -9.72 10.53
C ASN A 139 -11.20 -8.48 11.43
N LYS A 140 -10.83 -7.29 10.96
CA LYS A 140 -11.12 -6.02 11.61
C LYS A 140 -12.31 -5.38 10.92
N ASN A 141 -13.21 -4.81 11.71
CA ASN A 141 -14.24 -3.92 11.19
C ASN A 141 -13.56 -2.58 10.90
N ILE A 142 -13.17 -2.36 9.65
CA ILE A 142 -12.48 -1.14 9.25
C ILE A 142 -13.44 -0.29 8.45
N ALA A 143 -13.58 0.96 8.86
CA ALA A 143 -14.32 1.96 8.13
C ALA A 143 -15.78 1.58 7.84
N GLY A 144 -16.42 0.74 8.66
CA GLY A 144 -17.79 0.30 8.43
C GLY A 144 -17.94 -0.82 7.38
N PHE A 145 -16.84 -1.34 6.82
CA PHE A 145 -16.90 -2.63 6.14
C PHE A 145 -17.10 -3.74 7.18
N GLY A 146 -17.94 -4.72 6.85
CA GLY A 146 -17.99 -5.98 7.59
C GLY A 146 -16.63 -6.68 7.59
N LYS A 147 -16.46 -7.69 8.44
CA LYS A 147 -15.19 -8.44 8.57
C LYS A 147 -14.63 -8.83 7.19
N ALA A 148 -13.40 -8.41 6.91
CA ALA A 148 -12.68 -8.83 5.72
C ALA A 148 -12.63 -10.37 5.66
N LEU A 149 -13.09 -10.94 4.55
CA LEU A 149 -12.95 -12.37 4.29
C LEU A 149 -11.47 -12.71 4.05
N ALA A 150 -11.12 -13.99 4.24
CA ALA A 150 -9.74 -14.49 4.17
C ALA A 150 -8.96 -13.88 2.99
N PRO A 151 -7.83 -13.18 3.25
CA PRO A 151 -7.11 -12.47 2.21
C PRO A 151 -6.55 -13.47 1.20
N LYS A 152 -6.75 -13.20 -0.09
CA LYS A 152 -6.05 -13.94 -1.15
C LYS A 152 -4.72 -13.25 -1.42
N ARG A 153 -3.65 -14.05 -1.52
CA ARG A 153 -2.33 -13.59 -1.95
C ARG A 153 -2.00 -14.20 -3.29
N MET A 154 -1.55 -13.38 -4.23
CA MET A 154 -1.11 -13.81 -5.55
C MET A 154 0.22 -13.15 -5.89
N LEU A 155 1.04 -13.81 -6.69
CA LEU A 155 2.22 -13.19 -7.29
C LEU A 155 1.75 -12.25 -8.42
N ILE A 156 2.36 -11.08 -8.54
CA ILE A 156 2.22 -10.23 -9.73
C ILE A 156 3.18 -10.78 -10.78
N THR A 157 2.64 -11.25 -11.91
CA THR A 157 3.42 -11.99 -12.92
C THR A 157 4.43 -11.12 -13.66
N ASN A 158 4.12 -9.84 -13.87
CA ASN A 158 4.96 -8.89 -14.59
C ASN A 158 5.25 -7.66 -13.70
N PRO A 159 6.06 -7.80 -12.63
CA PRO A 159 6.49 -6.66 -11.85
C PRO A 159 7.51 -5.82 -12.66
N PRO A 160 7.77 -4.57 -12.25
CA PRO A 160 8.87 -3.78 -12.81
C PRO A 160 10.21 -4.51 -12.68
N ALA A 161 11.14 -4.24 -13.60
CA ALA A 161 12.46 -4.86 -13.59
C ALA A 161 13.18 -4.61 -12.25
N GLY A 162 13.73 -5.66 -11.65
CA GLY A 162 14.37 -5.59 -10.33
C GLY A 162 13.42 -5.63 -9.13
N TYR A 163 12.11 -5.84 -9.34
CA TYR A 163 11.12 -5.91 -8.27
C TYR A 163 10.42 -7.27 -8.15
N LEU A 164 10.15 -7.65 -6.91
CA LEU A 164 9.19 -8.69 -6.57
C LEU A 164 7.82 -8.04 -6.30
N GLY A 165 6.77 -8.58 -6.88
CA GLY A 165 5.41 -8.06 -6.73
C GLY A 165 4.45 -9.10 -6.14
N TYR A 166 3.70 -8.71 -5.11
CA TYR A 166 2.57 -9.49 -4.59
C TYR A 166 1.29 -8.66 -4.62
N LYS A 167 0.17 -9.33 -4.85
CA LYS A 167 -1.18 -8.77 -4.74
C LYS A 167 -1.92 -9.42 -3.59
N MET A 168 -2.43 -8.59 -2.68
CA MET A 168 -3.42 -8.98 -1.69
C MET A 168 -4.80 -8.54 -2.13
N ILE A 169 -5.78 -9.42 -1.96
CA ILE A 169 -7.19 -9.13 -2.23
C ILE A 169 -7.97 -9.35 -0.94
N PHE A 170 -8.60 -8.28 -0.46
CA PHE A 170 -9.53 -8.32 0.66
C PHE A 170 -10.94 -8.08 0.13
N THR A 171 -11.81 -9.09 0.26
CA THR A 171 -13.21 -8.98 -0.14
C THR A 171 -14.05 -8.55 1.03
N PHE A 172 -14.79 -7.46 0.85
CA PHE A 172 -15.76 -6.96 1.80
C PHE A 172 -17.17 -7.19 1.25
N GLY A 173 -18.03 -7.83 2.05
CA GLY A 173 -19.43 -8.00 1.71
C GLY A 173 -20.21 -6.69 1.86
N ALA A 174 -21.29 -6.55 1.10
CA ALA A 174 -22.25 -5.48 1.34
C ALA A 174 -22.86 -5.59 2.75
N MET A 175 -22.97 -4.45 3.44
CA MET A 175 -23.71 -4.40 4.71
C MET A 175 -25.16 -4.80 4.47
N LYS A 176 -25.68 -5.70 5.34
CA LYS A 176 -27.11 -5.94 5.47
C LYS A 176 -27.77 -4.75 6.18
#